data_AF-A0A4P9WLX0-F1
#
_entry.id   AF-A0A4P9WLX0-F1
#
_cell.length_a   1.000
_cell.length_b   1.000
_cell.length_c   1.000
_cell.angle_alpha   90.00
_cell.angle_beta   90.00
_cell.angle_gamma   90.00
#
_symmetry.space_group_name_H-M   'P 1'
#
loop_
_entity.id
_entity.type
_entity.pdbx_description
1 polymer ?
#
loop_
_entity_poly.entity_id
_entity_poly.type
_entity_poly.pdbx_seq_one_letter_code
_entity_poly.pdbx_strand_id
1 'polypeptide(L)'
;NELLRRDKQSAERNLQARTYSVIPLGGRFGMIQWVEKVAQLFSFYKRWQQRDYNAKLLQRKEGDPADAIPPPQRPHEQYYAKISAALKRYNLPRSTPRRQWPAEVFREVFLELESESPSDLLSKEIWCSSPNPSEWWRKTSVYARSLAVTSILGYIVGLGDRHLDNVLFDPATAEIVHIDFNVCFENGKRLRVPETVPFRLTRNLRAALGISGVEGVFRVACEHVLRVARENREVLLTLLDAFVYDPLVDW
;
A
#
# COMPACT_ATOMS: atom_id res chain seq x y z
N ASN A 1 -13.64 6.69 13.26
CA ASN A 1 -14.42 5.52 13.76
C ASN A 1 -15.72 5.91 14.47
N GLU A 2 -15.72 6.82 15.43
CA GLU A 2 -16.98 7.20 16.12
C GLU A 2 -18.01 7.80 15.16
N LEU A 3 -17.59 8.75 14.33
CA LEU A 3 -18.46 9.36 13.31
C LEU A 3 -19.01 8.32 12.32
N LEU A 4 -18.17 7.38 11.87
CA LEU A 4 -18.60 6.28 10.99
C LEU A 4 -19.59 5.32 11.66
N ARG A 5 -19.51 5.13 12.98
CA ARG A 5 -20.47 4.29 13.73
C ARG A 5 -21.81 5.01 13.98
N ARG A 6 -21.81 6.34 14.05
CA ARG A 6 -23.03 7.15 14.22
C ARG A 6 -23.84 7.23 12.92
N ASP A 7 -23.17 7.22 11.76
CA ASP A 7 -23.84 7.15 10.47
C ASP A 7 -24.41 5.75 10.21
N LYS A 8 -25.74 5.65 10.05
CA LYS A 8 -26.46 4.37 9.93
C LYS A 8 -25.93 3.51 8.77
N GLN A 9 -25.73 4.11 7.60
CA GLN A 9 -25.29 3.37 6.40
C GLN A 9 -23.87 2.83 6.53
N SER A 10 -22.99 3.62 7.15
CA SER A 10 -21.60 3.25 7.45
C SER A 10 -21.52 2.17 8.53
N ALA A 11 -22.36 2.26 9.57
CA ALA A 11 -22.46 1.27 10.64
C ALA A 11 -22.96 -0.08 10.15
N GLU A 12 -24.03 -0.11 9.33
CA GLU A 12 -24.54 -1.34 8.70
C GLU A 12 -23.48 -2.06 7.86
N ARG A 13 -22.56 -1.30 7.26
CA ARG A 13 -21.45 -1.83 6.45
C ARG A 13 -20.20 -2.13 7.27
N ASN A 14 -20.20 -1.85 8.58
CA ASN A 14 -19.05 -1.96 9.47
C ASN A 14 -17.81 -1.19 8.93
N LEU A 15 -18.00 0.06 8.49
CA LEU A 15 -16.90 0.90 8.04
C LEU A 15 -16.09 1.39 9.24
N GLN A 16 -14.85 0.94 9.34
CA GLN A 16 -13.93 1.30 10.41
C GLN A 16 -12.48 1.28 9.91
N ALA A 17 -11.65 2.14 10.49
CA ALA A 17 -10.20 2.07 10.38
C ALA A 17 -9.64 1.31 11.59
N ARG A 18 -8.69 0.41 11.38
CA ARG A 18 -7.99 -0.23 12.50
C ARG A 18 -7.09 0.81 13.19
N THR A 19 -7.12 0.86 14.52
CA THR A 19 -6.33 1.77 15.35
C THR A 19 -5.41 0.98 16.28
N TYR A 20 -4.32 1.60 16.69
CA TYR A 20 -3.38 1.06 17.68
C TYR A 20 -2.87 2.18 18.57
N SER A 21 -2.48 1.85 19.80
CA SER A 21 -2.06 2.84 20.79
C SER A 21 -0.63 3.34 20.56
N VAL A 22 -0.44 4.65 20.70
CA VAL A 22 0.87 5.30 20.76
C VAL A 22 0.88 6.15 22.03
N ILE A 23 1.84 5.89 22.92
CA ILE A 23 1.95 6.55 24.22
C ILE A 23 3.29 7.27 24.26
N PRO A 24 3.36 8.59 24.03
CA PRO A 24 4.59 9.33 24.25
C PRO A 24 4.93 9.31 25.74
N LEU A 25 6.19 8.99 26.07
CA LEU A 25 6.69 8.97 27.45
C LEU A 25 7.66 10.13 27.74
N GLY A 26 8.07 10.85 26.69
CA GLY A 26 8.88 12.06 26.74
C GLY A 26 9.07 12.61 25.32
N GLY A 27 9.81 13.71 25.16
CA GLY A 27 9.97 14.38 23.86
C GLY A 27 10.75 13.59 22.78
N ARG A 28 11.40 12.46 23.13
CA ARG A 28 12.20 11.65 22.19
C ARG A 28 11.93 10.15 22.26
N PHE A 29 11.05 9.72 23.16
CA PHE A 29 10.76 8.31 23.36
C PHE A 29 9.30 8.10 23.72
N GLY A 30 8.78 6.98 23.29
CA GLY A 30 7.40 6.58 23.51
C GLY A 30 7.25 5.09 23.25
N MET A 31 6.07 4.58 23.55
CA MET A 31 5.70 3.19 23.30
C MET A 31 4.68 3.13 22.19
N ILE A 32 4.88 2.20 21.26
CA ILE A 32 3.94 1.90 20.18
C ILE A 32 3.40 0.50 20.42
N GLN A 33 2.08 0.34 20.38
CA GLN A 33 1.46 -0.97 20.48
C GLN A 33 1.93 -1.86 19.34
N TRP A 34 2.42 -3.05 19.69
CA TRP A 34 2.67 -4.10 18.72
C TRP A 34 1.35 -4.65 18.20
N VAL A 35 1.12 -4.54 16.89
CA VAL A 35 -0.04 -5.15 16.23
C VAL A 35 0.31 -6.59 15.91
N GLU A 36 -0.31 -7.54 16.61
CA GLU A 36 -0.04 -8.95 16.40
C GLU A 36 -0.67 -9.48 15.10
N LYS A 37 -0.11 -10.58 14.58
CA LYS A 37 -0.66 -11.37 13.47
C LYS A 37 -0.89 -10.60 12.17
N VAL A 38 -0.19 -9.48 11.96
CA VAL A 38 -0.15 -8.76 10.68
C VAL A 38 1.14 -9.03 9.94
N ALA A 39 1.09 -8.96 8.62
CA ALA A 39 2.24 -9.10 7.75
C ALA A 39 2.38 -7.85 6.87
N GLN A 40 3.61 -7.35 6.72
CA GLN A 40 3.93 -6.30 5.74
C GLN A 40 3.59 -6.79 4.34
N LEU A 41 3.00 -5.94 3.50
CA LEU A 41 2.69 -6.32 2.13
C LEU A 41 3.96 -6.73 1.34
N PHE A 42 5.10 -6.16 1.70
CA PHE A 42 6.38 -6.49 1.06
C PHE A 42 6.80 -7.94 1.28
N SER A 43 6.40 -8.54 2.42
CA SER A 43 6.70 -9.93 2.74
C SER A 43 6.08 -10.92 1.74
N PHE A 44 4.90 -10.61 1.18
CA PHE A 44 4.27 -11.46 0.15
C PHE A 44 5.08 -11.44 -1.15
N TYR A 45 5.55 -10.26 -1.55
CA TYR A 45 6.39 -10.10 -2.73
C TYR A 45 7.74 -10.83 -2.58
N LYS A 46 8.41 -10.67 -1.43
CA LYS A 46 9.66 -11.40 -1.12
C LYS A 46 9.46 -12.92 -1.14
N ARG A 47 8.39 -13.41 -0.51
CA ARG A 47 8.07 -14.85 -0.51
C ARG A 47 7.83 -15.38 -1.92
N TRP A 48 7.15 -14.61 -2.76
CA TRP A 48 6.97 -14.96 -4.17
C TRP A 48 8.30 -14.99 -4.93
N GLN A 49 9.13 -13.95 -4.82
CA GLN A 49 10.43 -13.91 -5.49
C GLN A 49 11.31 -15.10 -5.12
N GLN A 50 11.36 -15.47 -3.83
CA GLN A 50 12.12 -16.62 -3.37
C GLN A 50 11.58 -17.93 -3.94
N ARG A 51 10.25 -18.10 -3.98
CA ARG A 51 9.61 -19.28 -4.57
C ARG A 51 9.87 -19.40 -6.06
N ASP A 52 9.77 -18.30 -6.80
CA ASP A 52 10.03 -18.26 -8.24
C ASP A 52 11.49 -18.61 -8.56
N TYR A 53 12.43 -18.06 -7.78
CA TYR A 53 13.84 -18.40 -7.86
C TYR A 53 14.10 -19.89 -7.58
N ASN A 54 13.55 -20.43 -6.49
CA ASN A 54 13.70 -21.84 -6.16
C ASN A 54 13.09 -22.76 -7.24
N ALA A 55 11.95 -22.38 -7.82
CA ALA A 55 11.32 -23.14 -8.90
C ALA A 55 12.20 -23.17 -10.17
N LYS A 56 12.82 -22.04 -10.53
CA LYS A 56 13.77 -21.96 -11.64
C LYS A 56 15.01 -22.82 -11.38
N LEU A 57 15.54 -22.82 -10.16
CA LEU A 57 16.68 -23.67 -9.78
C LEU A 57 16.37 -25.16 -9.95
N LEU A 58 15.15 -25.60 -9.60
CA LEU A 58 14.74 -27.00 -9.76
C LEU A 58 14.55 -27.42 -11.23
N GLN A 59 14.28 -26.45 -12.12
CA GLN A 59 14.11 -26.69 -13.56
C GLN A 59 15.44 -26.65 -14.33
N ARG A 60 16.55 -26.33 -13.66
CA ARG A 60 17.88 -26.28 -14.25
C ARG A 60 18.27 -27.65 -14.81
N LYS A 61 18.81 -27.68 -16.04
CA LYS A 61 19.31 -28.91 -16.65
C LYS A 61 20.76 -29.17 -16.22
N GLU A 62 21.14 -30.44 -16.13
CA GLU A 62 22.54 -30.81 -15.95
C GLU A 62 23.39 -30.22 -17.09
N GLY A 63 24.39 -29.40 -16.74
CA GLY A 63 25.26 -28.71 -17.69
C GLY A 63 25.05 -27.20 -17.81
N ASP A 64 23.97 -26.63 -17.26
CA ASP A 64 23.79 -25.18 -17.24
C ASP A 64 24.88 -24.51 -16.37
N PRO A 65 25.36 -23.29 -16.69
CA PRO A 65 26.31 -22.56 -15.86
C PRO A 65 25.78 -22.32 -14.43
N ALA A 66 26.68 -22.29 -13.43
CA ALA A 66 26.31 -22.02 -12.04
C ALA A 66 25.63 -20.65 -11.86
N ASP A 67 25.99 -19.67 -12.69
CA ASP A 67 25.46 -18.30 -12.68
C ASP A 67 24.24 -18.08 -13.59
N ALA A 68 23.69 -19.15 -14.19
CA ALA A 68 22.59 -19.03 -15.15
C ALA A 68 21.31 -18.44 -14.51
N ILE A 69 21.13 -18.62 -13.19
CA ILE A 69 19.95 -18.15 -12.45
C ILE A 69 20.45 -17.29 -11.28
N PRO A 70 20.52 -15.96 -11.43
CA PRO A 70 20.98 -15.09 -10.35
C PRO A 70 19.96 -15.05 -9.21
N PRO A 71 20.42 -14.83 -7.96
CA PRO A 71 19.53 -14.67 -6.81
C PRO A 71 18.60 -13.46 -6.98
N PRO A 72 17.44 -13.43 -6.28
CA PRO A 72 16.52 -12.30 -6.33
C PRO A 72 17.21 -10.98 -5.97
N GLN A 73 17.20 -10.05 -6.91
CA GLN A 73 17.76 -8.71 -6.73
C GLN A 73 16.84 -7.82 -5.89
N ARG A 74 17.41 -6.77 -5.28
CA ARG A 74 16.60 -5.79 -4.56
C ARG A 74 15.75 -4.97 -5.54
N PRO A 75 14.55 -4.49 -5.15
CA PRO A 75 13.67 -3.74 -6.06
C PRO A 75 14.36 -2.54 -6.72
N HIS A 76 15.23 -1.84 -5.99
CA HIS A 76 15.97 -0.70 -6.54
C HIS A 76 16.97 -1.13 -7.64
N GLU A 77 17.64 -2.28 -7.49
CA GLU A 77 18.56 -2.83 -8.48
C GLU A 77 17.81 -3.24 -9.76
N GLN A 78 16.67 -3.92 -9.60
CA GLN A 78 15.79 -4.32 -10.70
C GLN A 78 15.33 -3.10 -11.50
N TYR A 79 14.88 -2.06 -10.81
CA TYR A 79 14.48 -0.80 -11.43
C TYR A 79 15.64 -0.13 -12.17
N TYR A 80 16.82 -0.02 -11.54
CA TYR A 80 17.96 0.66 -12.15
C TYR A 80 18.56 -0.11 -13.34
N ALA A 81 18.47 -1.44 -13.34
CA ALA A 81 18.87 -2.27 -14.48
C ALA A 81 17.99 -1.96 -15.70
N LYS A 82 16.66 -2.02 -15.53
CA LYS A 82 15.68 -1.79 -16.62
C LYS A 82 15.68 -0.35 -17.11
N ILE A 83 15.71 0.63 -16.20
CA ILE A 83 15.76 2.05 -16.58
C ILE A 83 17.04 2.38 -17.34
N SER A 84 18.17 1.78 -16.98
CA SER A 84 19.43 1.97 -17.72
C SER A 84 19.35 1.38 -19.13
N ALA A 85 18.71 0.22 -19.29
CA ALA A 85 18.49 -0.39 -20.61
C ALA A 85 17.49 0.40 -21.46
N ALA A 86 16.42 0.93 -20.86
CA ALA A 86 15.45 1.77 -21.52
C ALA A 86 16.06 3.11 -21.96
N LEU A 87 16.79 3.83 -21.09
CA LEU A 87 17.44 5.10 -21.44
C LEU A 87 18.41 4.96 -22.63
N LYS A 88 19.17 3.86 -22.70
CA LYS A 88 20.05 3.54 -23.84
C LYS A 88 19.28 3.45 -25.16
N ARG A 89 18.09 2.84 -25.17
CA ARG A 89 17.24 2.73 -26.37
C ARG A 89 16.70 4.08 -26.85
N TYR A 90 16.55 5.04 -25.94
CA TYR A 90 16.18 6.43 -26.26
C TYR A 90 17.39 7.33 -26.52
N ASN A 91 18.61 6.76 -26.65
CA ASN A 91 19.86 7.50 -26.83
C ASN A 91 20.15 8.53 -25.73
N LEU A 92 19.68 8.28 -24.50
CA LEU A 92 19.88 9.16 -23.34
C LEU A 92 21.00 8.62 -22.43
N PRO A 93 22.01 9.45 -22.09
CA PRO A 93 23.03 9.07 -21.12
C PRO A 93 22.45 8.83 -19.72
N ARG A 94 23.04 7.92 -18.94
CA ARG A 94 22.66 7.67 -17.54
C ARG A 94 22.91 8.88 -16.62
N SER A 95 23.81 9.78 -16.99
CA SER A 95 24.09 11.03 -16.28
C SER A 95 22.97 12.06 -16.39
N THR A 96 22.04 11.88 -17.32
CA THR A 96 20.90 12.79 -17.52
C THR A 96 20.10 12.90 -16.21
N PRO A 97 19.84 14.12 -15.71
CA PRO A 97 19.04 14.32 -14.51
C PRO A 97 17.65 13.67 -14.65
N ARG A 98 17.17 13.00 -13.60
CA ARG A 98 15.87 12.30 -13.58
C ARG A 98 14.70 13.15 -14.07
N ARG A 99 14.72 14.46 -13.80
CA ARG A 99 13.66 15.41 -14.22
C ARG A 99 13.52 15.55 -15.74
N GLN A 100 14.56 15.19 -16.50
CA GLN A 100 14.60 15.27 -17.96
C GLN A 100 14.30 13.93 -18.63
N TRP A 101 14.05 12.86 -17.86
CA TRP A 101 13.73 11.56 -18.44
C TRP A 101 12.31 11.57 -19.03
N PRO A 102 12.11 11.08 -20.27
CA PRO A 102 10.80 11.02 -20.89
C PRO A 102 9.80 10.15 -20.12
N ALA A 103 8.52 10.52 -20.15
CA ALA A 103 7.46 9.77 -19.48
C ALA A 103 7.28 8.36 -20.08
N GLU A 104 7.54 8.22 -21.37
CA GLU A 104 7.46 6.97 -22.13
C GLU A 104 8.44 5.93 -21.60
N VAL A 105 9.65 6.37 -21.23
CA VAL A 105 10.68 5.51 -20.62
C VAL A 105 10.20 4.96 -19.29
N PHE A 106 9.61 5.80 -18.44
CA PHE A 106 9.05 5.36 -17.16
C PHE A 106 7.86 4.40 -17.37
N ARG A 107 6.99 4.70 -18.34
CA ARG A 107 5.83 3.86 -18.66
C ARG A 107 6.26 2.48 -19.14
N GLU A 108 7.25 2.43 -20.02
CA GLU A 108 7.80 1.18 -20.53
C GLU A 108 8.37 0.30 -19.41
N VAL A 109 9.26 0.86 -18.59
CA VAL A 109 9.87 0.13 -17.47
C VAL A 109 8.83 -0.31 -16.45
N PHE A 110 7.81 0.52 -16.19
CA PHE A 110 6.68 0.16 -15.34
C PHE A 110 5.92 -1.04 -15.88
N LEU A 111 5.53 -1.04 -17.15
CA LEU A 111 4.80 -2.14 -17.79
C LEU A 111 5.63 -3.42 -17.83
N GLU A 112 6.94 -3.31 -18.08
CA GLU A 112 7.87 -4.43 -18.05
C GLU A 112 7.92 -5.08 -16.65
N LEU A 113 8.15 -4.29 -15.60
CA LEU A 113 8.16 -4.77 -14.20
C LEU A 113 6.80 -5.32 -13.75
N GLU A 114 5.71 -4.71 -14.22
CA GLU A 114 4.36 -5.17 -13.93
C GLU A 114 4.12 -6.55 -14.57
N SER A 115 4.59 -6.79 -15.79
CA SER A 115 4.42 -8.07 -16.49
C SER A 115 5.16 -9.24 -15.83
N GLU A 116 6.29 -8.96 -15.17
CA GLU A 116 7.13 -9.99 -14.53
C GLU A 116 6.59 -10.48 -13.20
N SER A 117 5.77 -9.66 -12.53
CA SER A 117 5.15 -10.04 -11.26
C SER A 117 3.74 -10.57 -11.48
N PRO A 118 3.23 -11.46 -10.62
CA PRO A 118 1.83 -11.83 -10.61
C PRO A 118 0.96 -10.71 -10.02
N SER A 119 -0.26 -10.60 -10.54
CA SER A 119 -1.26 -9.62 -10.08
C SER A 119 -2.07 -10.10 -8.88
N ASP A 120 -1.95 -11.37 -8.50
CA ASP A 120 -2.89 -12.06 -7.62
C ASP A 120 -2.28 -12.56 -6.31
N LEU A 121 -1.14 -11.98 -5.89
CA LEU A 121 -0.46 -12.39 -4.65
C LEU A 121 -1.38 -12.22 -3.44
N LEU A 122 -1.99 -11.04 -3.31
CA LEU A 122 -2.83 -10.72 -2.17
C LEU A 122 -4.19 -11.43 -2.25
N SER A 123 -4.79 -11.51 -3.45
CA SER A 123 -6.06 -12.21 -3.62
C SER A 123 -5.93 -13.71 -3.32
N LYS A 124 -4.81 -14.34 -3.72
CA LYS A 124 -4.49 -15.73 -3.37
C LYS A 124 -4.25 -15.89 -1.88
N GLU A 125 -3.58 -14.95 -1.20
CA GLU A 125 -3.42 -15.03 0.25
C GLU A 125 -4.76 -14.98 0.99
N ILE A 126 -5.68 -14.10 0.56
CA ILE A 126 -7.05 -14.04 1.10
C ILE A 126 -7.76 -15.39 0.87
N TRP A 127 -7.65 -15.97 -0.32
CA TRP A 127 -8.23 -17.28 -0.63
C TRP A 127 -7.63 -18.41 0.22
N CYS A 128 -6.31 -18.56 0.22
CA CYS A 128 -5.62 -19.65 0.92
C CYS A 128 -5.74 -19.56 2.45
N SER A 129 -5.93 -18.36 3.01
CA SER A 129 -6.20 -18.18 4.44
C SER A 129 -7.67 -18.38 4.81
N SER A 130 -8.56 -18.65 3.85
CA SER A 130 -9.99 -18.83 4.09
C SER A 130 -10.35 -20.33 4.17
N PRO A 131 -11.02 -20.78 5.25
CA PRO A 131 -11.36 -22.19 5.41
C PRO A 131 -12.50 -22.65 4.50
N ASN A 132 -13.35 -21.73 4.01
CA ASN A 132 -14.47 -22.03 3.13
C ASN A 132 -14.84 -20.78 2.27
N PRO A 133 -15.68 -20.95 1.22
CA PRO A 133 -16.06 -19.85 0.34
C PRO A 133 -16.79 -18.69 1.03
N SER A 134 -17.59 -18.97 2.07
CA SER A 134 -18.30 -17.93 2.82
C SER A 134 -17.34 -17.02 3.57
N GLU A 135 -16.31 -17.59 4.21
CA GLU A 135 -15.26 -16.83 4.87
C GLU A 135 -14.40 -16.05 3.87
N TRP A 136 -14.10 -16.62 2.70
CA TRP A 136 -13.41 -15.91 1.64
C TRP A 136 -14.19 -14.68 1.16
N TRP A 137 -15.51 -14.83 0.95
CA TRP A 137 -16.38 -13.72 0.56
C TRP A 137 -16.43 -12.62 1.63
N ARG A 138 -16.56 -13.02 2.90
CA ARG A 138 -16.54 -12.12 4.05
C ARG A 138 -15.22 -11.35 4.13
N LYS A 139 -14.08 -12.03 4.05
CA LYS A 139 -12.73 -11.44 4.06
C LYS A 139 -12.51 -10.49 2.90
N THR A 140 -12.90 -10.87 1.68
CA THR A 140 -12.79 -10.01 0.50
C THR A 140 -13.60 -8.71 0.67
N SER A 141 -14.79 -8.81 1.26
CA SER A 141 -15.63 -7.64 1.58
C SER A 141 -15.03 -6.77 2.69
N VAL A 142 -14.45 -7.38 3.73
CA VAL A 142 -13.73 -6.65 4.80
C VAL A 142 -12.52 -5.93 4.24
N TYR A 143 -11.71 -6.60 3.43
CA TYR A 143 -10.56 -6.01 2.75
C TYR A 143 -10.94 -4.80 1.91
N ALA A 144 -11.98 -4.92 1.06
CA ALA A 144 -12.44 -3.82 0.22
C ALA A 144 -12.87 -2.59 1.03
N ARG A 145 -13.60 -2.80 2.13
CA ARG A 145 -14.03 -1.71 3.03
C ARG A 145 -12.86 -1.11 3.80
N SER A 146 -11.97 -1.95 4.33
CA SER A 146 -10.80 -1.51 5.10
C SER A 146 -9.86 -0.69 4.22
N LEU A 147 -9.56 -1.15 3.00
CA LEU A 147 -8.76 -0.41 2.03
C LEU A 147 -9.42 0.92 1.64
N ALA A 148 -10.73 0.94 1.42
CA ALA A 148 -11.46 2.18 1.10
C ALA A 148 -11.37 3.21 2.23
N VAL A 149 -11.66 2.77 3.47
CA VAL A 149 -11.62 3.64 4.65
C VAL A 149 -10.21 4.22 4.86
N THR A 150 -9.17 3.38 4.85
CA THR A 150 -7.79 3.86 5.07
C THR A 150 -7.29 4.74 3.92
N SER A 151 -7.70 4.46 2.67
CA SER A 151 -7.32 5.27 1.50
C SER A 151 -7.93 6.67 1.56
N ILE A 152 -9.23 6.77 1.87
CA ILE A 152 -9.91 8.07 1.98
C ILE A 152 -9.40 8.88 3.18
N LEU A 153 -9.23 8.24 4.34
CA LEU A 153 -8.66 8.93 5.50
C LEU A 153 -7.22 9.39 5.24
N GLY A 154 -6.41 8.55 4.59
CA GLY A 154 -5.05 8.91 4.17
C GLY A 154 -5.04 10.10 3.21
N TYR A 155 -5.96 10.14 2.25
CA TYR A 155 -6.13 11.28 1.35
C TYR A 155 -6.49 12.57 2.11
N ILE A 156 -7.46 12.52 3.01
CA ILE A 156 -7.91 13.70 3.79
C ILE A 156 -6.75 14.27 4.63
N VAL A 157 -5.95 13.40 5.25
CA VAL A 157 -4.80 13.81 6.08
C VAL A 157 -3.57 14.17 5.24
N GLY A 158 -3.54 13.82 3.95
CA GLY A 158 -2.36 13.99 3.09
C GLY A 158 -1.21 13.05 3.46
N LEU A 159 -1.53 11.79 3.77
CA LEU A 159 -0.57 10.75 4.15
C LEU A 159 0.23 10.25 2.94
N GLY A 160 1.55 10.43 2.98
CA GLY A 160 2.52 9.93 2.00
C GLY A 160 3.32 8.72 2.50
N ASP A 161 4.37 8.34 1.76
CA ASP A 161 5.29 7.25 2.09
C ASP A 161 4.60 5.89 2.33
N ARG A 162 3.59 5.60 1.52
CA ARG A 162 2.83 4.33 1.57
C ARG A 162 3.56 3.21 0.81
N HIS A 163 4.79 2.92 1.20
CA HIS A 163 5.53 1.74 0.72
C HIS A 163 5.00 0.44 1.35
N LEU A 164 5.47 -0.69 0.84
CA LEU A 164 4.94 -2.01 1.18
C LEU A 164 5.29 -2.50 2.59
N ASP A 165 6.18 -1.80 3.31
CA ASP A 165 6.46 -2.08 4.72
C ASP A 165 5.55 -1.26 5.66
N ASN A 166 5.06 -0.10 5.20
CA ASN A 166 4.13 0.76 5.95
C ASN A 166 2.66 0.37 5.77
N VAL A 167 2.37 -0.56 4.86
CA VAL A 167 1.03 -1.13 4.67
C VAL A 167 1.08 -2.59 5.10
N LEU A 168 0.37 -2.89 6.17
CA LEU A 168 0.26 -4.22 6.76
C LEU A 168 -1.09 -4.84 6.41
N PHE A 169 -1.11 -6.16 6.35
CA PHE A 169 -2.30 -6.96 6.07
C PHE A 169 -2.47 -8.02 7.15
N ASP A 170 -3.68 -8.16 7.66
CA ASP A 170 -4.06 -9.20 8.61
C ASP A 170 -4.67 -10.40 7.85
N PRO A 171 -4.00 -11.56 7.75
CA PRO A 171 -4.55 -12.72 7.06
C PRO A 171 -5.72 -13.38 7.80
N ALA A 172 -5.95 -13.11 9.09
CA ALA A 172 -7.10 -13.64 9.82
C ALA A 172 -8.38 -12.85 9.51
N THR A 173 -8.29 -11.52 9.43
CA THR A 173 -9.47 -10.64 9.24
C THR A 173 -9.59 -10.06 7.83
N ALA A 174 -8.49 -10.04 7.08
CA ALA A 174 -8.29 -9.33 5.81
C ALA A 174 -8.34 -7.79 5.91
N GLU A 175 -8.17 -7.22 7.12
CA GLU A 175 -8.04 -5.77 7.31
C GLU A 175 -6.65 -5.26 6.89
N ILE A 176 -6.60 -4.03 6.39
CA ILE A 176 -5.38 -3.28 6.10
C ILE A 176 -5.08 -2.34 7.27
N VAL A 177 -3.80 -2.29 7.65
CA VAL A 177 -3.31 -1.43 8.73
C VAL A 177 -2.19 -0.58 8.17
N HIS A 178 -2.30 0.74 8.28
CA HIS A 178 -1.19 1.63 7.97
C HIS A 178 -0.39 1.86 9.24
N ILE A 179 0.93 1.81 9.13
CA ILE A 179 1.87 2.25 10.16
C ILE A 179 2.74 3.37 9.61
N ASP A 180 3.51 4.00 10.51
CA ASP A 180 4.37 5.14 10.24
C ASP A 180 3.61 6.34 9.64
N PHE A 181 3.43 7.40 10.42
CA PHE A 181 2.69 8.60 10.01
C PHE A 181 3.60 9.82 9.91
N ASN A 182 4.91 9.62 9.81
CA ASN A 182 5.90 10.70 9.78
C ASN A 182 5.76 11.61 8.55
N VAL A 183 5.22 11.08 7.44
CA VAL A 183 4.95 11.84 6.21
C VAL A 183 3.45 12.10 6.06
N CYS A 184 2.90 13.03 6.84
CA CYS A 184 1.51 13.49 6.76
C CYS A 184 1.42 14.96 6.31
N PHE A 185 0.19 15.49 6.17
CA PHE A 185 -0.08 16.89 5.77
C PHE A 185 0.58 17.31 4.46
N GLU A 186 0.54 16.40 3.48
CA GLU A 186 1.10 16.58 2.14
C GLU A 186 2.64 16.76 2.08
N ASN A 187 3.37 16.45 3.15
CA ASN A 187 4.83 16.49 3.15
C ASN A 187 5.47 15.58 2.07
N GLY A 188 4.76 14.54 1.60
CA GLY A 188 5.18 13.71 0.47
C GLY A 188 5.42 14.48 -0.83
N LYS A 189 4.77 15.64 -1.04
CA LYS A 189 4.99 16.51 -2.21
C LYS A 189 6.33 17.27 -2.15
N ARG A 190 6.92 17.41 -0.96
CA ARG A 190 8.18 18.15 -0.72
C ARG A 190 9.42 17.26 -0.83
N LEU A 191 9.25 15.95 -1.02
CA LEU A 191 10.35 15.01 -1.21
C LEU A 191 11.13 15.30 -2.50
N ARG A 192 12.38 14.82 -2.57
CA ARG A 192 13.24 14.92 -3.77
C ARG A 192 12.55 14.39 -5.03
N VAL A 193 11.79 13.31 -4.88
CA VAL A 193 10.86 12.79 -5.88
C VAL A 193 9.46 12.92 -5.28
N PRO A 194 8.67 13.91 -5.69
CA PRO A 194 7.35 14.15 -5.12
C PRO A 194 6.40 12.96 -5.31
N GLU A 195 5.64 12.64 -4.27
CA GLU A 195 4.51 11.73 -4.35
C GLU A 195 3.25 12.50 -4.79
N THR A 196 2.76 12.22 -6.00
CA THR A 196 1.59 12.91 -6.58
C THR A 196 0.29 12.12 -6.45
N VAL A 197 0.37 10.85 -6.06
CA VAL A 197 -0.81 9.99 -5.87
C VAL A 197 -1.41 10.21 -4.48
N PRO A 198 -2.75 10.23 -4.35
CA PRO A 198 -3.41 10.50 -3.07
C PRO A 198 -3.33 9.31 -2.09
N PHE A 199 -3.21 8.09 -2.61
CA PHE A 199 -3.05 6.86 -1.86
C PHE A 199 -2.56 5.74 -2.77
N ARG A 200 -2.14 4.63 -2.18
CA ARG A 200 -1.65 3.45 -2.92
C ARG A 200 -2.82 2.60 -3.44
N LEU A 201 -2.97 2.50 -4.76
CA LEU A 201 -3.91 1.58 -5.41
C LEU A 201 -3.25 0.81 -6.57
N THR A 202 -2.29 -0.03 -6.22
CA THR A 202 -1.51 -0.81 -7.21
C THR A 202 -2.24 -2.08 -7.67
N ARG A 203 -1.75 -2.72 -8.74
CA ARG A 203 -2.37 -3.89 -9.37
C ARG A 203 -2.76 -5.01 -8.40
N ASN A 204 -1.87 -5.38 -7.47
CA ASN A 204 -2.17 -6.43 -6.49
C ASN A 204 -3.27 -6.02 -5.50
N LEU A 205 -3.31 -4.75 -5.10
CA LEU A 205 -4.39 -4.25 -4.24
C LEU A 205 -5.74 -4.23 -4.97
N ARG A 206 -5.73 -3.80 -6.24
CA ARG A 206 -6.92 -3.78 -7.10
C ARG A 206 -7.45 -5.18 -7.38
N ALA A 207 -6.58 -6.14 -7.70
CA ALA A 207 -6.98 -7.52 -7.99
C ALA A 207 -7.63 -8.22 -6.78
N ALA A 208 -7.18 -7.87 -5.57
CA ALA A 208 -7.76 -8.39 -4.33
C ALA A 208 -9.16 -7.84 -3.99
N LEU A 209 -9.65 -6.84 -4.72
CA LEU A 209 -11.03 -6.35 -4.57
C LEU A 209 -12.07 -7.29 -5.22
N GLY A 210 -11.60 -8.34 -5.91
CA GLY A 210 -12.46 -9.26 -6.64
C GLY A 210 -12.81 -8.76 -8.04
N ILE A 211 -13.80 -9.40 -8.66
CA ILE A 211 -14.13 -9.22 -10.08
C ILE A 211 -14.66 -7.81 -10.38
N SER A 212 -15.39 -7.20 -9.44
CA SER A 212 -15.87 -5.81 -9.58
C SER A 212 -14.74 -4.78 -9.48
N GLY A 213 -13.56 -5.17 -9.01
CA GLY A 213 -12.42 -4.28 -8.84
C GLY A 213 -12.80 -3.07 -7.98
N VAL A 214 -12.53 -1.87 -8.50
CA VAL A 214 -12.83 -0.61 -7.80
C VAL A 214 -14.30 -0.22 -7.87
N GLU A 215 -15.06 -0.75 -8.82
CA GLU A 215 -16.45 -0.34 -9.12
C GLU A 215 -17.50 -1.00 -8.20
N GLY A 216 -17.07 -1.70 -7.16
CA GLY A 216 -17.96 -2.38 -6.22
C GLY A 216 -17.93 -1.79 -4.81
N VAL A 217 -17.77 -2.67 -3.83
CA VAL A 217 -17.73 -2.34 -2.40
C VAL A 217 -16.73 -1.22 -2.08
N PHE A 218 -15.59 -1.19 -2.80
CA PHE A 218 -14.56 -0.16 -2.63
C PHE A 218 -15.08 1.25 -2.92
N ARG A 219 -15.63 1.50 -4.12
CA ARG A 219 -16.18 2.82 -4.49
C ARG A 219 -17.27 3.27 -3.53
N VAL A 220 -18.24 2.40 -3.22
CA VAL A 220 -19.36 2.73 -2.32
C VAL A 220 -18.84 3.07 -0.92
N ALA A 221 -17.89 2.28 -0.38
CA ALA A 221 -17.29 2.59 0.91
C ALA A 221 -16.52 3.92 0.89
N CYS A 222 -15.78 4.23 -0.18
CA CYS A 222 -15.10 5.52 -0.34
C CYS A 222 -16.08 6.70 -0.29
N GLU A 223 -17.21 6.60 -1.01
CA GLU A 223 -18.25 7.62 -1.05
C GLU A 223 -18.87 7.86 0.33
N HIS A 224 -19.20 6.79 1.07
CA HIS A 224 -19.73 6.92 2.43
C HIS A 224 -18.73 7.56 3.39
N VAL A 225 -17.46 7.15 3.36
CA VAL A 225 -16.43 7.75 4.24
C VAL A 225 -16.24 9.22 3.92
N LEU A 226 -16.17 9.59 2.64
CA LEU A 226 -16.07 11.00 2.23
C LEU A 226 -17.31 11.81 2.63
N ARG A 227 -18.52 11.26 2.46
CA ARG A 227 -19.76 11.91 2.88
C ARG A 227 -19.75 12.19 4.37
N VAL A 228 -19.49 11.17 5.19
CA VAL A 228 -19.45 11.30 6.66
C VAL A 228 -18.37 12.31 7.08
N ALA A 229 -17.19 12.29 6.47
CA ALA A 229 -16.13 13.26 6.77
C ALA A 229 -16.56 14.69 6.44
N ARG A 230 -17.25 14.92 5.31
CA ARG A 230 -17.73 16.25 4.91
C ARG A 230 -18.87 16.77 5.78
N GLU A 231 -19.82 15.91 6.13
CA GLU A 231 -20.93 16.26 7.05
C GLU A 231 -20.42 16.65 8.44
N ASN A 232 -19.28 16.10 8.85
CA ASN A 232 -18.66 16.36 10.16
C ASN A 232 -17.38 17.20 10.05
N ARG A 233 -17.22 17.98 8.99
CA ARG A 233 -15.98 18.74 8.71
C ARG A 233 -15.59 19.66 9.86
N GLU A 234 -16.56 20.28 10.53
CA GLU A 234 -16.30 21.26 11.59
C GLU A 234 -15.66 20.59 12.80
N VAL A 235 -16.15 19.41 13.19
CA VAL A 235 -15.56 18.60 14.26
C VAL A 235 -14.12 18.20 13.90
N LEU A 236 -13.89 17.77 12.66
CA LEU A 236 -12.57 17.36 12.19
C LEU A 236 -11.59 18.53 12.13
N LEU A 237 -12.02 19.70 11.64
CA LEU A 237 -11.20 20.90 11.57
C LEU A 237 -10.84 21.40 12.97
N THR A 238 -11.79 21.45 13.91
CA THR A 238 -11.51 21.84 15.29
C THR A 238 -10.46 20.93 15.95
N LEU A 239 -10.49 19.62 15.69
CA LEU A 239 -9.47 18.70 16.18
C LEU A 239 -8.11 18.93 15.52
N LEU A 240 -8.08 19.17 14.20
CA LEU A 240 -6.85 19.44 13.46
C LEU A 240 -6.22 20.77 13.86
N ASP A 241 -7.02 21.81 14.07
CA ASP A 241 -6.55 23.12 14.55
C ASP A 241 -5.86 22.97 15.92
N ALA A 242 -6.44 22.18 16.83
CA ALA A 242 -5.81 21.89 18.12
C ALA A 242 -4.43 21.23 17.98
N PHE A 243 -4.22 20.36 16.98
CA PHE A 243 -2.90 19.76 16.71
C PHE A 243 -1.88 20.76 16.16
N VAL A 244 -2.31 21.72 15.35
CA VAL A 244 -1.40 22.74 14.78
C VAL A 244 -0.88 23.68 15.87
N TYR A 245 -1.71 23.99 16.86
CA TYR A 245 -1.33 24.87 17.98
C TYR A 245 -0.71 24.15 19.18
N ASP A 246 -0.53 22.82 19.11
CA ASP A 246 0.06 22.06 20.21
C ASP A 246 1.60 22.26 20.25
N PRO A 247 2.16 22.90 21.30
CA PRO A 247 3.59 23.16 21.40
C PRO A 247 4.44 21.90 21.65
N LEU A 248 3.82 20.76 21.91
CA LEU A 248 4.50 19.47 22.09
C LEU A 248 4.74 18.73 20.77
N VAL A 249 4.22 19.25 19.65
CA VAL A 249 4.37 18.68 18.32
C VAL A 249 5.45 19.45 17.55
N ASP A 250 6.50 18.75 17.13
CA ASP A 250 7.57 19.28 16.27
C ASP A 250 7.22 18.92 14.81
N TRP A 251 7.00 19.93 13.96
CA TRP A 251 6.49 19.80 12.58
C TRP A 251 7.59 19.89 11.51
#